data_AF-A0A517XST1-F1
#
_entry.id   AF-A0A517XST1-F1
#
_cell.length_a   1.000
_cell.length_b   1.000
_cell.length_c   1.000
_cell.angle_alpha   90.00
_cell.angle_beta   90.00
_cell.angle_gamma   90.00
#
_symmetry.space_group_name_H-M   'P 1'
#
loop_
_entity.id
_entity.type
_entity.pdbx_description
1 polymer ?
#
loop_
_entity_poly.entity_id
_entity_poly.type
_entity_poly.pdbx_seq_one_letter_code
_entity_poly.pdbx_strand_id
1 'polypeptide(L)'
;MPLDPHAAVKRAARELLGNLAELTDPPRLRVTDASGQLACMILVWGTAQGMPPAAVERRTATGGRAECRSDILAVIGASGRALTHKQLVRALREAGTPHGPGTVMKALAELTRMGELVNPKDKKGYRLASWPTPGTPPLF
;
A
#
# COMPACT_ATOMS: atom_id res chain seq x y z
N MET A 1 29.41 19.26 -21.32
CA MET A 1 28.06 18.87 -21.75
C MET A 1 27.47 17.98 -20.68
N PRO A 2 26.45 18.42 -19.92
CA PRO A 2 25.79 17.53 -18.97
C PRO A 2 25.13 16.39 -19.77
N LEU A 3 25.43 15.13 -19.41
CA LEU A 3 24.76 13.98 -20.02
C LEU A 3 23.26 14.14 -19.78
N ASP A 4 22.48 14.08 -20.86
CA ASP A 4 21.03 13.94 -20.77
C ASP A 4 20.72 12.75 -19.83
N PRO A 5 20.10 12.99 -18.65
CA PRO A 5 19.81 11.94 -17.68
C PRO A 5 19.02 10.78 -18.31
N HIS A 6 18.17 11.09 -19.29
CA HIS A 6 17.40 10.09 -20.01
C HIS A 6 18.30 9.17 -20.86
N ALA A 7 19.23 9.75 -21.61
CA ALA A 7 20.23 8.98 -22.36
C ALA A 7 21.14 8.14 -21.45
N ALA A 8 21.53 8.68 -20.29
CA ALA A 8 22.38 7.97 -19.33
C ALA A 8 21.67 6.74 -18.73
N VAL A 9 20.42 6.89 -18.29
CA VAL A 9 19.65 5.76 -17.73
C VAL A 9 19.30 4.73 -18.81
N LYS A 10 18.95 5.17 -20.03
CA LYS A 10 18.70 4.25 -21.16
C LYS A 10 19.93 3.41 -21.51
N ARG A 11 21.14 3.99 -21.43
CA ARG A 11 22.40 3.27 -21.64
C ARG A 11 22.63 2.24 -20.53
N ALA A 12 22.50 2.66 -19.27
CA ALA A 12 22.68 1.76 -18.12
C ALA A 12 21.69 0.58 -18.13
N ALA A 13 20.43 0.82 -18.51
CA ALA A 13 19.43 -0.25 -18.64
C ALA A 13 19.79 -1.25 -19.74
N ARG A 14 20.29 -0.79 -20.91
CA ARG A 14 20.72 -1.67 -22.00
C ARG A 14 21.94 -2.50 -21.63
N GLU A 15 22.91 -1.91 -20.94
CA GLU A 15 24.11 -2.61 -20.46
C GLU A 15 23.75 -3.72 -19.47
N LEU A 16 22.85 -3.43 -18.52
CA LEU A 16 22.34 -4.43 -17.59
C LEU A 16 21.61 -5.58 -18.30
N LEU A 17 20.77 -5.27 -19.31
CA LEU A 17 20.11 -6.31 -20.11
C LEU A 17 21.13 -7.18 -20.88
N GLY A 18 22.21 -6.58 -21.39
CA GLY A 18 23.30 -7.32 -22.02
C GLY A 18 23.97 -8.29 -21.05
N ASN A 19 24.37 -7.80 -19.88
CA ASN A 19 25.03 -8.62 -18.84
C ASN A 19 24.13 -9.78 -18.38
N LEU A 20 22.82 -9.56 -18.26
CA LEU A 20 21.88 -10.59 -17.84
C LEU A 20 21.65 -11.66 -18.93
N ALA A 21 21.82 -11.31 -20.21
CA ALA A 21 21.69 -12.25 -21.33
C ALA A 21 22.88 -13.20 -21.46
N GLU A 22 24.04 -12.84 -20.92
CA GLU A 22 25.27 -13.67 -20.95
C GLU A 22 25.32 -14.73 -19.84
N LEU A 23 24.33 -14.75 -18.94
CA LEU A 23 24.26 -15.73 -17.85
C LEU A 23 23.90 -17.13 -18.37
N THR A 24 24.61 -18.15 -17.86
CA THR A 24 24.42 -19.57 -18.23
C THR A 24 23.03 -20.10 -17.88
N ASP A 25 22.36 -19.51 -16.89
CA ASP A 25 20.94 -19.70 -16.59
C ASP A 25 20.24 -18.32 -16.58
N PRO A 26 19.73 -17.85 -17.72
CA PRO A 26 19.28 -16.47 -17.85
C PRO A 26 18.03 -16.23 -17.00
N PRO A 27 18.05 -15.24 -16.08
CA PRO A 27 16.86 -14.88 -15.33
C PRO A 27 15.77 -14.40 -16.29
N ARG A 28 14.51 -14.66 -15.94
CA ARG A 28 13.39 -14.12 -16.72
C ARG A 28 13.27 -12.62 -16.45
N LEU A 29 13.17 -11.83 -17.51
CA LEU A 29 13.15 -10.38 -17.46
C LEU A 29 11.81 -9.83 -17.93
N ARG A 30 11.32 -8.79 -17.26
CA ARG A 30 10.16 -8.01 -17.71
C ARG A 30 10.49 -6.53 -17.62
N VAL A 31 10.37 -5.83 -18.75
CA VAL A 31 10.49 -4.37 -18.82
C VAL A 31 9.10 -3.78 -19.03
N THR A 32 8.77 -2.74 -18.29
CA THR A 32 7.48 -2.02 -18.42
C THR A 32 7.77 -0.56 -18.72
N ASP A 33 7.14 0.00 -19.74
CA ASP A 33 7.22 1.42 -20.11
C ASP A 33 6.08 2.19 -19.41
N ALA A 34 6.36 3.43 -18.97
CA ALA A 34 5.36 4.34 -18.44
C ALA A 34 5.28 5.61 -19.32
N SER A 35 4.37 5.58 -20.30
CA SER A 35 3.76 6.77 -20.92
C SER A 35 4.71 7.93 -21.27
N GLY A 36 5.89 7.64 -21.81
CA GLY A 36 6.83 8.67 -22.28
C GLY A 36 7.65 9.37 -21.20
N GLN A 37 7.64 8.89 -19.95
CA GLN A 37 8.60 9.28 -18.91
C GLN A 37 9.34 8.04 -18.40
N LEU A 38 10.65 8.15 -18.24
CA LEU A 38 11.52 6.98 -18.08
C LEU A 38 11.42 6.41 -16.65
N ALA A 39 10.51 5.47 -16.46
CA ALA A 39 10.50 4.55 -15.34
C ALA A 39 10.88 3.16 -15.88
N CYS A 40 12.09 2.68 -15.54
CA CYS A 40 12.50 1.31 -15.82
C CYS A 40 12.41 0.51 -14.53
N MET A 41 11.59 -0.53 -14.52
CA MET A 41 11.47 -1.47 -13.42
C MET A 41 12.01 -2.81 -13.93
N ILE A 42 13.10 -3.28 -13.32
CA ILE A 42 13.77 -4.53 -13.69
C ILE A 42 13.56 -5.52 -12.55
N LEU A 43 12.76 -6.54 -12.81
CA LEU A 43 12.53 -7.65 -11.89
C LEU A 43 13.43 -8.82 -12.29
N VAL A 44 14.17 -9.36 -11.32
CA VAL A 44 15.01 -10.55 -11.47
C VAL A 44 14.53 -11.60 -10.47
N TRP A 45 14.28 -12.83 -10.93
CA TRP A 45 13.89 -13.95 -10.07
C TRP A 45 14.54 -15.26 -10.55
N GLY A 46 14.71 -16.21 -9.62
CA GLY A 46 15.31 -17.51 -9.90
C GLY A 46 14.41 -18.38 -10.79
N THR A 47 15.02 -19.24 -11.62
CA THR A 47 14.32 -20.08 -12.61
C THR A 47 13.36 -21.10 -12.01
N ALA A 48 13.60 -21.52 -10.77
CA ALA A 48 12.71 -22.39 -9.99
C ALA A 48 11.46 -21.66 -9.43
N GLN A 49 11.41 -20.33 -9.51
CA GLN A 49 10.31 -19.53 -8.98
C GLN A 49 9.43 -19.02 -10.14
N GLY A 50 8.12 -19.23 -10.03
CA GLY A 50 7.15 -18.72 -11.00
C GLY A 50 7.22 -17.20 -11.11
N MET A 51 7.07 -16.66 -12.32
CA MET A 51 7.08 -15.22 -12.59
C MET A 51 6.10 -14.49 -11.66
N PRO A 52 6.56 -13.47 -10.89
CA PRO A 52 5.65 -12.65 -10.10
C PRO A 52 4.65 -11.97 -11.03
N PRO A 53 3.33 -12.14 -10.85
CA PRO A 53 2.37 -11.41 -11.66
C PRO A 53 2.56 -9.91 -11.41
N ALA A 54 2.41 -9.05 -12.43
CA ALA A 54 2.51 -7.58 -12.30
C ALA A 54 1.65 -6.98 -11.17
N ALA A 55 0.66 -7.73 -10.70
CA ALA A 55 -0.15 -7.39 -9.55
C ALA A 55 0.56 -7.54 -8.19
N VAL A 56 1.77 -8.12 -8.11
CA VAL A 56 2.57 -8.26 -6.87
C VAL A 56 3.31 -6.98 -6.56
N GLU A 57 3.85 -6.28 -7.56
CA GLU A 57 4.58 -5.02 -7.34
C GLU A 57 3.65 -3.86 -6.98
N ARG A 58 2.40 -3.86 -7.46
CA ARG A 58 1.39 -2.97 -6.90
C ARG A 58 1.05 -3.25 -5.42
N ARG A 59 1.51 -4.38 -4.85
CA ARG A 59 1.35 -4.70 -3.41
C ARG A 59 2.47 -4.11 -2.56
N THR A 60 3.61 -3.75 -3.15
CA THR A 60 4.79 -3.21 -2.44
C THR A 60 4.89 -1.69 -2.48
N ALA A 61 3.88 -0.98 -3.00
CA ALA A 61 3.63 0.42 -2.64
C ALA A 61 3.15 0.47 -1.17
N THR A 62 4.07 0.18 -0.25
CA THR A 62 3.88 0.09 1.19
C THR A 62 3.73 1.46 1.85
N GLY A 63 4.12 2.55 1.17
CA GLY A 63 3.94 3.92 1.65
C GLY A 63 2.47 4.25 1.93
N GLY A 64 1.63 4.20 0.90
CA GLY A 64 0.24 4.62 1.04
C GLY A 64 -0.62 3.77 1.98
N ARG A 65 -0.31 2.47 2.16
CA ARG A 65 -1.11 1.61 3.07
C ARG A 65 -0.71 1.77 4.53
N ALA A 66 0.59 1.82 4.83
CA ALA A 66 1.04 2.03 6.20
C ALA A 66 0.60 3.41 6.72
N GLU A 67 0.75 4.44 5.87
CA GLU A 67 0.25 5.80 6.12
C GLU A 67 -1.27 5.79 6.32
N CYS A 68 -2.03 5.16 5.41
CA CYS A 68 -3.49 5.07 5.55
C CYS A 68 -3.95 4.40 6.86
N ARG A 69 -3.23 3.38 7.35
CA ARG A 69 -3.53 2.76 8.65
C ARG A 69 -3.31 3.75 9.80
N SER A 70 -2.17 4.45 9.78
CA SER A 70 -1.84 5.46 10.80
C SER A 70 -2.89 6.58 10.82
N ASP A 71 -3.26 7.09 9.64
CA ASP A 71 -4.24 8.17 9.51
C ASP A 71 -5.64 7.73 9.98
N ILE A 72 -6.05 6.49 9.68
CA ILE A 72 -7.32 5.94 10.17
C ILE A 72 -7.33 5.89 11.71
N LEU A 73 -6.26 5.41 12.34
CA LEU A 73 -6.17 5.34 13.81
C LEU A 73 -6.18 6.74 14.42
N ALA A 74 -5.44 7.70 13.83
CA ALA A 74 -5.42 9.08 14.28
C ALA A 74 -6.81 9.74 14.19
N VAL A 75 -7.51 9.55 13.07
CA VAL A 75 -8.85 10.11 12.86
C VAL A 75 -9.89 9.48 13.80
N ILE A 76 -9.88 8.15 13.98
CA ILE A 76 -10.80 7.49 14.90
C ILE A 76 -10.50 7.94 16.33
N GLY A 77 -9.23 7.96 16.74
CA GLY A 77 -8.79 8.41 18.05
C GLY A 77 -9.22 9.85 18.34
N ALA A 78 -8.96 10.78 17.43
CA ALA A 78 -9.34 12.18 17.56
C ALA A 78 -10.87 12.39 17.60
N SER A 79 -11.64 11.52 16.95
CA SER A 79 -13.10 11.63 16.92
C SER A 79 -13.78 11.20 18.24
N GLY A 80 -13.11 10.38 19.06
CA GLY A 80 -13.64 9.85 20.32
C GLY A 80 -14.89 8.97 20.18
N ARG A 81 -15.30 8.61 18.94
CA ARG A 81 -16.50 7.81 18.66
C ARG A 81 -16.29 6.87 17.48
N ALA A 82 -17.19 5.89 17.36
CA ALA A 82 -17.17 4.98 16.21
C ALA A 82 -17.47 5.75 14.92
N LEU A 83 -16.74 5.44 13.84
CA LEU A 83 -16.90 6.08 12.53
C LEU A 83 -17.23 5.05 11.44
N THR A 84 -18.29 5.29 10.69
CA THR A 84 -18.62 4.52 9.49
C THR A 84 -17.59 4.76 8.39
N HIS A 85 -17.52 3.87 7.39
CA HIS A 85 -16.62 4.03 6.24
C HIS A 85 -16.80 5.41 5.55
N LYS A 86 -18.04 5.87 5.36
CA LYS A 86 -18.33 7.18 4.76
C LYS A 86 -17.81 8.33 5.62
N GLN A 87 -17.95 8.24 6.94
CA GLN A 87 -17.45 9.24 7.88
C GLN A 87 -15.92 9.26 7.92
N LEU A 88 -15.28 8.08 7.85
CA LEU A 88 -13.82 7.96 7.80
C LEU A 88 -13.23 8.61 6.55
N VAL A 89 -13.76 8.30 5.36
CA VAL A 89 -13.29 8.90 4.11
C VAL A 89 -13.45 10.43 4.14
N ARG A 90 -14.57 10.92 4.71
CA ARG A 90 -14.78 12.35 4.89
C ARG A 90 -13.77 12.97 5.86
N ALA A 91 -13.56 12.36 7.02
CA ALA A 91 -12.66 12.88 8.05
C ALA A 91 -11.19 12.85 7.60
N LEU A 92 -10.76 11.81 6.87
CA LEU A 92 -9.44 11.75 6.22
C LEU A 92 -9.24 12.90 5.22
N ARG A 93 -10.27 13.21 4.43
CA ARG A 93 -10.24 14.36 3.51
C ARG A 93 -10.16 15.69 4.26
N GLU A 94 -10.93 15.85 5.33
CA GLU A 94 -10.90 17.06 6.18
C GLU A 94 -9.57 17.21 6.92
N ALA A 95 -8.89 16.11 7.25
CA ALA A 95 -7.56 16.08 7.87
C ALA A 95 -6.40 16.30 6.88
N GLY A 96 -6.66 16.50 5.59
CA GLY A 96 -5.63 16.72 4.57
C GLY A 96 -4.90 15.45 4.12
N THR A 97 -5.37 14.26 4.50
CA THR A 97 -4.79 12.96 4.14
C THR A 97 -5.78 12.11 3.32
N PRO A 98 -6.18 12.55 2.11
CA PRO A 98 -7.19 11.84 1.34
C PRO A 98 -6.64 10.51 0.80
N HIS A 99 -7.27 9.41 1.25
CA HIS A 99 -7.00 8.07 0.74
C HIS A 99 -8.13 7.57 -0.16
N GLY A 100 -7.79 6.79 -1.20
CA GLY A 100 -8.78 6.19 -2.08
C GLY A 100 -9.68 5.17 -1.35
N PRO A 101 -10.98 5.03 -1.70
CA PRO A 101 -11.92 4.14 -1.00
C PRO A 101 -11.46 2.68 -0.92
N GLY A 102 -10.81 2.17 -1.97
CA GLY A 102 -10.27 0.81 -1.99
C GLY A 102 -9.07 0.61 -1.05
N THR A 103 -8.27 1.65 -0.83
CA THR A 103 -7.14 1.63 0.13
C THR A 103 -7.67 1.66 1.55
N VAL A 104 -8.65 2.52 1.83
CA VAL A 104 -9.32 2.64 3.13
C VAL A 104 -9.96 1.30 3.53
N MET A 105 -10.72 0.66 2.64
CA MET A 105 -11.35 -0.64 2.92
C MET A 105 -10.33 -1.74 3.24
N LYS A 106 -9.20 -1.77 2.54
CA LYS A 106 -8.13 -2.74 2.80
C LYS A 106 -7.45 -2.48 4.14
N ALA A 107 -7.14 -1.22 4.44
CA ALA A 107 -6.55 -0.82 5.72
C ALA A 107 -7.49 -1.14 6.90
N LEU A 108 -8.80 -0.91 6.75
CA LEU A 108 -9.79 -1.26 7.76
C LEU A 108 -9.88 -2.78 8.01
N ALA A 109 -9.85 -3.58 6.94
CA ALA A 109 -9.85 -5.04 7.07
C ALA A 109 -8.58 -5.54 7.78
N GLU A 110 -7.44 -4.92 7.51
CA GLU A 110 -6.16 -5.25 8.15
C GLU A 110 -6.13 -4.86 9.63
N LEU A 111 -6.51 -3.63 9.97
CA LEU A 111 -6.61 -3.17 11.36
C LEU A 111 -7.63 -3.99 12.17
N THR A 112 -8.72 -4.43 11.54
CA THR A 112 -9.68 -5.34 12.18
C THR A 112 -9.08 -6.73 12.43
N ARG A 113 -8.30 -7.25 11.46
CA ARG A 113 -7.60 -8.54 11.61
C ARG A 113 -6.52 -8.48 12.70
N MET A 114 -5.83 -7.34 12.82
CA MET A 114 -4.83 -7.11 13.86
C MET A 114 -5.45 -6.87 15.25
N GLY A 115 -6.77 -6.72 15.34
CA GLY A 115 -7.45 -6.42 16.61
C GLY A 115 -7.32 -4.97 17.08
N GLU A 116 -6.80 -4.07 16.24
CA GLU A 116 -6.70 -2.63 16.55
C GLU A 116 -8.07 -1.94 16.46
N LEU A 117 -8.88 -2.39 15.50
CA LEU A 117 -10.24 -1.92 15.30
C LEU A 117 -11.25 -3.03 15.53
N VAL A 118 -12.37 -2.64 16.13
CA VAL A 118 -13.56 -3.48 16.20
C VAL A 118 -14.62 -2.85 15.30
N ASN A 119 -15.17 -3.66 14.40
CA ASN A 119 -16.37 -3.30 13.66
C ASN A 119 -17.57 -4.01 14.33
N PRO A 120 -18.32 -3.34 15.23
CA PRO A 120 -19.64 -3.82 15.63
C PRO A 120 -20.45 -3.99 14.34
N LYS A 121 -20.77 -5.23 13.98
CA LYS A 121 -21.41 -5.67 12.71
C LYS A 121 -22.81 -5.05 12.44
N ASP A 122 -23.16 -3.97 13.13
CA ASP A 122 -24.49 -3.37 13.25
C ASP A 122 -24.55 -1.95 12.66
N LYS A 123 -23.81 -1.67 11.58
CA LYS A 123 -23.78 -0.34 10.93
C LYS A 123 -23.28 0.82 11.84
N LYS A 124 -22.81 0.52 13.05
CA LYS A 124 -22.34 1.51 14.04
C LYS A 124 -20.96 2.11 13.73
N GLY A 125 -20.22 1.52 12.79
CA GLY A 125 -18.91 2.00 12.34
C GLY A 125 -17.75 1.39 13.12
N TYR A 126 -16.53 1.70 12.70
CA TYR A 126 -15.29 1.20 13.27
C TYR A 126 -14.91 1.99 14.53
N ARG A 127 -14.49 1.29 15.58
CA ARG A 127 -13.98 1.88 16.83
C ARG A 127 -12.65 1.25 17.23
N LEU A 128 -11.87 1.95 18.06
CA LEU A 128 -10.67 1.37 18.66
C LEU A 128 -11.05 0.21 19.59
N ALA A 129 -10.29 -0.88 19.53
CA ALA A 129 -10.50 -2.04 20.38
C ALA A 129 -10.25 -1.75 21.86
N SER A 130 -9.38 -0.77 22.15
CA SER A 130 -9.08 -0.31 23.51
C SER A 130 -10.23 0.45 24.19
N TRP A 131 -11.26 0.85 23.44
CA TRP A 131 -12.38 1.57 24.03
C TRP A 131 -13.35 0.67 24.79
N PRO A 132 -13.92 1.15 25.91
CA PRO A 132 -14.94 0.43 26.65
C PRO A 132 -16.09 0.04 25.73
N THR A 133 -16.53 -1.22 25.78
CA THR A 133 -17.71 -1.65 25.04
C THR A 133 -18.94 -1.00 25.70
N PRO A 134 -19.81 -0.32 24.94
CA PRO A 134 -21.05 0.20 25.49
C PRO A 134 -21.89 -0.97 26.04
N GLY A 135 -22.06 -1.02 27.36
CA GLY A 135 -22.85 -2.05 28.05
C GLY A 135 -22.06 -3.15 28.76
N THR A 136 -20.72 -3.12 28.78
CA THR A 136 -19.95 -3.94 29.73
C THR A 136 -19.80 -3.14 31.03
N PRO A 137 -20.44 -3.53 32.14
CA PRO A 137 -20.18 -2.87 33.42
C PRO A 137 -18.69 -3.03 33.75
N PRO A 138 -18.05 -2.00 34.34
CA PRO A 138 -16.70 -2.17 34.84
C PRO A 138 -16.70 -3.34 35.83
N LEU A 139 -15.74 -4.25 35.69
CA LEU A 139 -15.48 -5.29 36.67
C LEU A 139 -14.74 -4.69 37.88
N PHE A 140 -15.28 -3.63 38.48
CA PHE A 140 -14.86 -3.08 39.77
C PHE A 140 -16.03 -2.31 40.38
#